data_AF-A0A024TAA5-F1
#
_entry.id   AF-A0A024TAA5-F1
#
_cell.length_a   1.000
_cell.length_b   1.000
_cell.length_c   1.000
_cell.angle_alpha   90.00
_cell.angle_beta   90.00
_cell.angle_gamma   90.00
#
_symmetry.space_group_name_H-M   'P 1'
#
loop_
_entity.id
_entity.type
_entity.pdbx_description
1 polymer ?
#
loop_
_entity_poly.entity_id
_entity_poly.type
_entity_poly.pdbx_seq_one_letter_code
_entity_poly.pdbx_strand_id
1 'polypeptide(L)'
;MEQRKPVITRFRVVVAVLALCGVVCFTAGAILIAQPQAKPNTKSILSNIQQTSALKVSLTALRPCMQLNGKTNATVYIVPRASYVEDDMLEFDAILTQPGAEVTETYVLLDNRAYWSKSALDGTPITAQCLTASQIPPIELMQGSMEQSHVVSAVVDDDGEPIEMGCEIGQLLELKFAGETFVLCKSRDNTMTHGLGDDLTFTVEYISDPTQVPDIVAPTNLECPV
;
A
#
# COMPACT_ATOMS: atom_id res chain seq x y z
N MET A 1 -42.22 16.44 24.80
CA MET A 1 -41.80 15.06 25.11
C MET A 1 -41.99 14.26 23.84
N GLU A 2 -40.93 14.01 23.09
CA GLU A 2 -41.03 13.23 21.85
C GLU A 2 -39.93 12.17 21.84
N GLN A 3 -40.38 10.91 21.81
CA GLN A 3 -39.55 9.71 21.82
C GLN A 3 -38.81 9.56 20.50
N ARG A 4 -37.47 9.50 20.53
CA ARG A 4 -36.69 8.93 19.42
C ARG A 4 -36.45 7.44 19.68
N LYS A 5 -37.14 6.61 18.92
CA LYS A 5 -36.79 5.20 18.71
C LYS A 5 -35.69 5.16 17.63
N PRO A 6 -34.62 4.35 17.79
CA PRO A 6 -33.54 4.27 16.81
C PRO A 6 -33.99 3.38 15.64
N VAL A 7 -33.94 3.92 14.43
CA VAL A 7 -34.13 3.13 13.20
C VAL A 7 -32.74 2.76 12.68
N ILE A 8 -32.43 1.48 12.86
CA ILE A 8 -31.43 0.73 12.11
C ILE A 8 -31.73 0.91 10.63
N THR A 9 -30.77 1.33 9.80
CA THR A 9 -30.24 0.54 8.67
C THR A 9 -29.33 1.38 7.76
N ARG A 10 -28.09 0.88 7.64
CA ARG A 10 -27.36 0.60 6.40
C ARG A 10 -27.08 1.80 5.49
N PHE A 11 -25.85 2.32 5.53
CA PHE A 11 -24.78 1.87 4.62
C PHE A 11 -25.21 2.05 3.14
N ARG A 12 -24.69 3.14 2.56
CA ARG A 12 -24.79 3.59 1.16
C ARG A 12 -25.94 4.56 0.86
N VAL A 13 -25.63 5.50 -0.05
CA VAL A 13 -26.50 6.55 -0.61
C VAL A 13 -26.57 7.74 0.37
N VAL A 14 -25.82 8.84 0.27
CA VAL A 14 -25.33 9.68 -0.84
C VAL A 14 -24.22 10.55 -0.20
N VAL A 15 -22.98 10.65 -0.68
CA VAL A 15 -22.51 11.64 -1.68
C VAL A 15 -22.93 13.11 -1.42
N ALA A 16 -23.54 13.46 -0.28
CA ALA A 16 -24.15 14.78 -0.07
C ALA A 16 -23.77 15.49 1.25
N VAL A 17 -22.59 15.22 1.82
CA VAL A 17 -21.99 16.14 2.81
C VAL A 17 -20.52 16.40 2.46
N LEU A 18 -20.26 16.58 1.16
CA LEU A 18 -19.03 17.20 0.63
C LEU A 18 -19.13 18.74 0.61
N ALA A 19 -19.95 19.37 1.46
CA ALA A 19 -20.23 20.82 1.33
C ALA A 19 -20.38 21.61 2.63
N LEU A 20 -20.12 21.07 3.83
CA LEU A 20 -20.43 21.81 5.07
C LEU A 20 -19.43 21.68 6.23
N CYS A 21 -18.17 21.41 5.95
CA CYS A 21 -17.06 21.89 6.78
C CYS A 21 -16.04 22.52 5.84
N GLY A 22 -16.03 23.85 5.81
CA GLY A 22 -15.19 24.68 4.94
C GLY A 22 -13.70 24.52 5.23
N VAL A 23 -13.12 23.47 4.66
CA VAL A 23 -11.73 23.47 4.21
C VAL A 23 -11.80 23.08 2.74
N VAL A 24 -11.70 24.08 1.86
CA VAL A 24 -11.26 23.82 0.50
C VAL A 24 -9.81 23.37 0.64
N CYS A 25 -9.59 22.07 0.79
CA CYS A 25 -8.30 21.50 0.43
C CYS A 25 -8.24 21.69 -1.08
N PHE A 26 -7.55 22.74 -1.54
CA PHE A 26 -7.09 22.80 -2.91
C PHE A 26 -6.23 21.55 -3.09
N THR A 27 -6.80 20.52 -3.70
CA THR A 27 -6.03 19.36 -4.12
C THR A 27 -5.26 19.83 -5.34
N ALA A 28 -3.98 20.13 -5.16
CA ALA A 28 -3.02 20.07 -6.25
C ALA A 28 -2.99 18.61 -6.71
N GLY A 29 -3.72 18.29 -7.78
CA GLY A 29 -3.73 16.97 -8.39
C GLY A 29 -2.50 16.77 -9.27
N ALA A 30 -2.00 15.54 -9.34
CA ALA A 30 -1.00 15.22 -10.35
C ALA A 30 -1.68 15.04 -11.72
N ILE A 31 -1.18 15.71 -12.76
CA ILE A 31 -1.59 15.53 -14.14
C ILE A 31 -0.56 14.64 -14.85
N LEU A 32 -1.03 13.67 -15.62
CA LEU A 32 -0.19 12.68 -16.29
C LEU A 32 -0.13 12.97 -17.79
N ILE A 33 1.09 13.01 -18.33
CA ILE A 33 1.30 13.18 -19.78
C ILE A 33 1.55 11.81 -20.39
N ALA A 34 0.56 11.31 -21.12
CA ALA A 34 0.63 9.99 -21.76
C ALA A 34 1.62 9.98 -22.93
N GLN A 35 2.40 8.91 -23.05
CA GLN A 35 3.17 8.61 -24.26
C GLN A 35 2.38 7.68 -25.19
N PRO A 36 2.28 7.98 -26.50
CA PRO A 36 1.70 7.05 -27.46
C PRO A 36 2.60 5.81 -27.62
N GLN A 37 2.21 4.75 -26.91
CA GLN A 37 2.54 3.34 -27.06
C GLN A 37 3.98 2.87 -26.76
N ALA A 38 4.14 2.30 -25.56
CA ALA A 38 4.76 0.99 -25.38
C ALA A 38 4.08 0.30 -24.17
N LYS A 39 3.62 -0.94 -24.32
CA LYS A 39 3.24 -1.73 -23.13
C LYS A 39 4.52 -2.00 -22.34
N PRO A 40 4.58 -1.66 -21.05
CA PRO A 40 5.76 -1.95 -20.25
C PRO A 40 5.97 -3.46 -20.12
N ASN A 41 7.22 -3.90 -20.09
CA ASN A 41 7.55 -5.29 -19.75
C ASN A 41 7.34 -5.51 -18.24
N THR A 42 6.08 -5.72 -17.86
CA THR A 42 5.67 -5.94 -16.47
C THR A 42 5.95 -7.36 -16.00
N LYS A 43 6.00 -8.33 -16.93
CA LYS A 43 6.35 -9.73 -16.63
C LYS A 43 7.70 -9.86 -15.96
N SER A 44 8.71 -9.14 -16.45
CA SER A 44 10.04 -9.14 -15.81
C SER A 44 10.00 -8.54 -14.40
N ILE A 45 9.13 -7.56 -14.14
CA ILE A 45 8.98 -7.00 -12.79
C ILE A 45 8.36 -8.02 -11.84
N LEU A 46 7.29 -8.69 -12.26
CA LEU A 46 6.64 -9.74 -11.47
C LEU A 46 7.63 -10.89 -11.20
N SER A 47 8.39 -11.31 -12.21
CA SER A 47 9.46 -12.31 -12.05
C SER A 47 10.52 -11.87 -11.03
N ASN A 48 10.94 -10.61 -11.06
CA ASN A 48 11.89 -10.07 -10.08
C ASN A 48 11.29 -10.05 -8.67
N ILE A 49 9.99 -9.76 -8.53
CA ILE A 49 9.28 -9.81 -7.24
C ILE A 49 9.24 -11.25 -6.72
N GLN A 50 8.96 -12.25 -7.57
CA GLN A 50 8.91 -13.65 -7.16
C GLN A 50 10.28 -14.22 -6.78
N GLN A 51 11.36 -13.71 -7.37
CA GLN A 51 12.72 -14.20 -7.14
C GLN A 51 13.43 -13.52 -5.96
N THR A 52 12.90 -12.41 -5.45
CA THR A 52 13.48 -11.72 -4.29
C THR A 52 13.14 -12.45 -3.00
N SER A 53 14.00 -12.34 -1.98
CA SER A 53 13.70 -12.90 -0.67
C SER A 53 12.61 -12.07 0.02
N ALA A 54 12.65 -10.75 -0.13
CA ALA A 54 11.59 -9.85 0.29
C ALA A 54 11.64 -8.52 -0.48
N LEU A 55 10.57 -7.74 -0.38
CA LEU A 55 10.54 -6.32 -0.69
C LEU A 55 10.47 -5.55 0.62
N LYS A 56 11.31 -4.53 0.77
CA LYS A 56 11.19 -3.52 1.81
C LYS A 56 10.62 -2.25 1.20
N VAL A 57 9.40 -1.94 1.58
CA VAL A 57 8.65 -0.79 1.09
C VAL A 57 8.66 0.29 2.16
N SER A 58 9.24 1.45 1.85
CA SER A 58 9.23 2.60 2.75
C SER A 58 8.15 3.57 2.30
N LEU A 59 7.08 3.68 3.07
CA LEU A 59 5.91 4.51 2.80
C LEU A 59 6.09 5.89 3.45
N THR A 60 5.62 6.93 2.78
CA THR A 60 5.49 8.30 3.31
C THR A 60 4.09 8.81 3.06
N ALA A 61 3.32 9.02 4.12
CA ALA A 61 1.99 9.63 4.08
C ALA A 61 2.09 11.11 3.70
N LEU A 62 1.35 11.51 2.67
CA LEU A 62 1.22 12.91 2.24
C LEU A 62 0.14 13.66 3.01
N ARG A 63 -0.76 12.93 3.71
CA ARG A 63 -1.89 13.50 4.44
C ARG A 63 -1.94 13.00 5.89
N PRO A 64 -2.39 13.82 6.85
CA PRO A 64 -2.50 13.41 8.25
C PRO A 64 -3.37 12.17 8.49
N CYS A 65 -4.42 11.97 7.68
CA CYS A 65 -5.30 10.81 7.78
C CYS A 65 -4.62 9.48 7.42
N MET A 66 -3.46 9.52 6.76
CA MET A 66 -2.67 8.35 6.38
C MET A 66 -1.52 8.06 7.34
N GLN A 67 -1.39 8.83 8.43
CA GLN A 67 -0.35 8.59 9.42
C GLN A 67 -0.64 7.28 10.18
N LEU A 68 0.38 6.44 10.30
CA LEU A 68 0.33 5.21 11.07
C LEU A 68 0.93 5.46 12.44
N ASN A 69 0.12 5.24 13.49
CA ASN A 69 0.52 5.46 14.88
C ASN A 69 1.14 6.86 15.11
N GLY A 70 0.57 7.89 14.47
CA GLY A 70 1.04 9.28 14.53
C GLY A 70 2.35 9.57 13.78
N LYS A 71 2.78 8.67 12.90
CA LYS A 71 3.98 8.84 12.07
C LYS A 71 3.59 8.91 10.60
N THR A 72 4.28 9.78 9.86
CA THR A 72 4.13 9.89 8.41
C THR A 72 4.87 8.78 7.67
N ASN A 73 5.91 8.21 8.27
CA ASN A 73 6.75 7.21 7.64
C ASN A 73 6.51 5.84 8.26
N ALA A 74 6.43 4.83 7.41
CA ALA A 74 6.30 3.43 7.81
C ALA A 74 7.13 2.54 6.88
N THR A 75 7.59 1.40 7.41
CA THR A 75 8.31 0.40 6.63
C THR A 75 7.55 -0.90 6.67
N VAL A 76 7.28 -1.46 5.51
CA VAL A 76 6.65 -2.77 5.33
C VAL A 76 7.66 -3.72 4.71
N TYR A 77 7.74 -4.92 5.27
CA TYR A 77 8.44 -6.04 4.64
C TYR A 77 7.41 -6.97 4.02
N ILE A 78 7.58 -7.29 2.75
CA ILE A 78 6.66 -8.13 1.97
C ILE A 78 7.47 -9.31 1.44
N VAL A 79 7.07 -10.53 1.79
CA VAL A 79 7.74 -11.77 1.39
C VAL A 79 6.87 -12.48 0.35
N PRO A 80 7.35 -12.66 -0.89
CA PRO A 80 6.63 -13.43 -1.89
C PRO A 80 6.53 -14.89 -1.45
N ARG A 81 5.36 -15.50 -1.65
CA ARG A 81 5.12 -16.93 -1.46
C ARG A 81 4.83 -17.59 -2.79
N ALA A 82 5.26 -18.83 -2.94
CA ALA A 82 4.86 -19.66 -4.07
C ALA A 82 3.38 -20.03 -3.91
N SER A 83 2.54 -19.64 -4.87
CA SER A 83 1.15 -20.12 -4.93
C SER A 83 1.13 -21.61 -5.27
N TYR A 84 0.39 -22.39 -4.49
CA TYR A 84 0.18 -23.82 -4.73
C TYR A 84 -1.09 -24.12 -5.53
N VAL A 85 -1.92 -23.10 -5.77
CA VAL A 85 -3.29 -23.25 -6.31
C VAL A 85 -3.35 -22.90 -7.80
N GLU A 86 -2.61 -21.86 -8.20
CA GLU A 86 -2.45 -21.45 -9.60
C GLU A 86 -1.00 -20.98 -9.81
N ASP A 87 -0.31 -21.52 -10.82
CA ASP A 87 1.12 -21.30 -11.11
C ASP A 87 1.52 -19.82 -11.34
N ASP A 88 0.55 -18.91 -11.45
CA ASP A 88 0.77 -17.50 -11.77
C ASP A 88 0.22 -16.50 -10.74
N MET A 89 -0.44 -16.93 -9.66
CA MET A 89 -0.98 -15.99 -8.65
C MET A 89 0.09 -15.63 -7.61
N LEU A 90 0.33 -14.33 -7.42
CA LEU A 90 1.26 -13.85 -6.39
C LEU A 90 0.60 -13.89 -5.00
N GLU A 91 1.14 -14.73 -4.13
CA GLU A 91 0.82 -14.70 -2.70
C GLU A 91 1.93 -14.01 -1.92
N PHE A 92 1.57 -13.40 -0.78
CA PHE A 92 2.52 -12.68 0.05
C PHE A 92 2.23 -12.88 1.53
N ASP A 93 3.30 -12.89 2.30
CA ASP A 93 3.25 -12.52 3.71
C ASP A 93 3.81 -11.11 3.87
N ALA A 94 3.38 -10.40 4.91
CA ALA A 94 3.87 -9.06 5.18
C ALA A 94 3.88 -8.73 6.66
N ILE A 95 4.80 -7.86 7.05
CA ILE A 95 4.85 -7.28 8.39
C ILE A 95 5.16 -5.78 8.32
N LEU A 96 4.42 -5.02 9.12
CA LEU A 96 4.65 -3.61 9.41
C LEU A 96 4.63 -3.43 10.92
N THR A 97 5.75 -2.97 11.47
CA THR A 97 5.85 -2.61 12.90
C THR A 97 6.08 -1.11 13.02
N GLN A 98 5.16 -0.42 13.68
CA GLN A 98 5.16 1.03 13.80
C GLN A 98 5.24 1.46 15.27
N PRO A 99 6.44 1.82 15.76
CA PRO A 99 6.61 2.41 17.08
C PRO A 99 5.91 3.77 17.18
N GLY A 100 5.11 3.94 18.24
CA GLY A 100 4.42 5.18 18.59
C GLY A 100 5.01 5.81 19.85
N ALA A 101 4.28 6.79 20.40
CA ALA A 101 4.68 7.45 21.64
C ALA A 101 4.46 6.56 22.88
N GLU A 102 3.40 5.76 22.89
CA GLU A 102 2.97 4.97 24.05
C GLU A 102 2.94 3.47 23.76
N VAL A 103 2.66 3.09 22.51
CA VAL A 103 2.49 1.71 22.07
C VAL A 103 3.16 1.50 20.73
N THR A 104 3.56 0.26 20.48
CA THR A 104 3.95 -0.21 19.15
C THR A 104 2.75 -0.92 18.54
N GLU A 105 2.39 -0.53 17.32
CA GLU A 105 1.38 -1.24 16.53
C GLU A 105 2.08 -2.16 15.54
N THR A 106 1.63 -3.41 15.45
CA THR A 106 2.16 -4.39 14.49
C THR A 106 1.02 -4.96 13.66
N TYR A 107 1.19 -4.90 12.36
CA TYR A 107 0.27 -5.42 11.35
C TYR A 107 0.97 -6.58 10.64
N VAL A 108 0.29 -7.72 10.55
CA VAL A 108 0.84 -8.95 9.95
C VAL A 108 -0.17 -9.50 8.96
N LEU A 109 0.29 -9.84 7.77
CA LEU A 109 -0.37 -10.76 6.84
C LEU A 109 0.47 -12.03 6.82
N LEU A 110 -0.11 -13.16 7.24
CA LEU A 110 0.58 -14.44 7.30
C LEU A 110 -0.38 -15.53 6.84
N ASP A 111 -0.01 -16.27 5.79
CA ASP A 111 -0.81 -17.35 5.21
C ASP A 111 -2.25 -16.90 4.89
N ASN A 112 -2.38 -15.74 4.24
CA ASN A 112 -3.64 -15.09 3.88
C ASN A 112 -4.52 -14.68 5.09
N ARG A 113 -3.98 -14.67 6.31
CA ARG A 113 -4.66 -14.19 7.51
C ARG A 113 -4.05 -12.89 7.98
N ALA A 114 -4.89 -11.92 8.29
CA ALA A 114 -4.43 -10.59 8.69
C ALA A 114 -4.71 -10.29 10.16
N TYR A 115 -3.68 -9.78 10.82
CA TYR A 115 -3.64 -9.51 12.24
C TYR A 115 -3.22 -8.07 12.48
N TRP A 116 -3.77 -7.50 13.53
CA TRP A 116 -3.29 -6.26 14.12
C TRP A 116 -3.08 -6.47 15.61
N SER A 117 -2.02 -5.91 16.15
CA SER A 117 -1.71 -6.01 17.57
C SER A 117 -1.06 -4.75 18.10
N LYS A 118 -1.18 -4.58 19.41
CA LYS A 118 -0.55 -3.52 20.21
C LYS A 118 0.29 -4.13 21.30
N SER A 119 1.48 -3.59 21.49
CA SER A 119 2.33 -3.85 22.64
C SER A 119 2.75 -2.54 23.29
N ALA A 120 3.02 -2.60 24.60
CA ALA A 120 3.70 -1.52 25.30
C ALA A 120 5.15 -1.38 24.78
N LEU A 121 5.81 -0.27 25.10
CA LEU A 121 7.19 -0.01 24.66
C LEU A 121 8.21 -1.06 25.14
N ASP A 122 7.91 -1.79 26.21
CA ASP A 122 8.71 -2.90 26.74
C ASP A 122 8.42 -4.25 26.06
N GLY A 123 7.52 -4.27 25.07
CA GLY A 123 7.10 -5.47 24.35
C GLY A 123 5.93 -6.23 24.98
N THR A 124 5.41 -5.78 26.13
CA THR A 124 4.27 -6.44 26.79
C THR A 124 3.03 -6.40 25.87
N PRO A 125 2.45 -7.55 25.49
CA PRO A 125 1.24 -7.57 24.66
C PRO A 125 0.05 -6.90 25.36
N ILE A 126 -0.63 -6.00 24.66
CA ILE A 126 -1.81 -5.28 25.16
C ILE A 126 -3.08 -5.85 24.54
N THR A 127 -3.13 -5.92 23.21
CA THR A 127 -4.29 -6.44 22.48
C THR A 127 -3.88 -6.98 21.11
N ALA A 128 -4.66 -7.91 20.59
CA ALA A 128 -4.55 -8.42 19.23
C ALA A 128 -5.95 -8.69 18.67
N GLN A 129 -6.14 -8.41 17.39
CA GLN A 129 -7.41 -8.58 16.69
C GLN A 129 -7.18 -8.99 15.23
N CYS A 130 -8.20 -9.57 14.64
CA CYS A 130 -8.22 -9.87 13.21
C CYS A 130 -8.57 -8.63 12.40
N LEU A 131 -7.86 -8.43 11.31
CA LEU A 131 -8.24 -7.45 10.31
C LEU A 131 -9.26 -8.07 9.34
N THR A 132 -10.21 -7.26 8.91
CA THR A 132 -11.18 -7.66 7.88
C THR A 132 -10.60 -7.40 6.49
N ALA A 133 -11.11 -8.08 5.46
CA ALA A 133 -10.68 -7.89 4.07
C ALA A 133 -10.71 -6.41 3.61
N SER A 134 -11.67 -5.61 4.11
CA SER A 134 -11.74 -4.18 3.80
C SER A 134 -10.63 -3.32 4.43
N GLN A 135 -9.84 -3.87 5.34
CA GLN A 135 -8.73 -3.20 6.02
C GLN A 135 -7.37 -3.66 5.50
N ILE A 136 -7.36 -4.58 4.53
CA ILE A 136 -6.17 -5.13 3.92
C ILE A 136 -6.16 -4.62 2.46
N PRO A 137 -5.04 -4.06 1.98
CA PRO A 137 -4.92 -3.75 0.56
C PRO A 137 -5.16 -5.03 -0.28
N PRO A 138 -5.95 -4.96 -1.36
CA PRO A 138 -6.24 -6.12 -2.20
C PRO A 138 -5.03 -6.45 -3.10
N ILE A 139 -3.97 -6.98 -2.49
CA ILE A 139 -2.68 -7.25 -3.14
C ILE A 139 -2.82 -8.24 -4.32
N GLU A 140 -3.84 -9.10 -4.30
CA GLU A 140 -4.20 -9.98 -5.41
C GLU A 140 -4.47 -9.21 -6.73
N LEU A 141 -4.88 -7.94 -6.64
CA LEU A 141 -5.10 -7.09 -7.80
C LEU A 141 -3.80 -6.53 -8.39
N MET A 142 -2.67 -6.60 -7.67
CA MET A 142 -1.41 -5.97 -8.07
C MET A 142 -0.94 -6.44 -9.43
N GLN A 143 -0.99 -7.76 -9.70
CA GLN A 143 -0.59 -8.32 -10.99
C GLN A 143 -1.44 -7.76 -12.13
N GLY A 144 -2.76 -7.79 -11.98
CA GLY A 144 -3.69 -7.24 -12.97
C GLY A 144 -3.49 -5.74 -13.18
N SER A 145 -3.25 -4.98 -12.10
CA SER A 145 -2.93 -3.56 -12.14
C SER A 145 -1.64 -3.28 -12.92
N MET A 146 -0.60 -4.09 -12.72
CA MET A 146 0.66 -3.97 -13.45
C MET A 146 0.49 -4.32 -14.92
N GLU A 147 -0.24 -5.38 -15.27
CA GLU A 147 -0.52 -5.75 -16.66
C GLU A 147 -1.31 -4.69 -17.43
N GLN A 148 -2.16 -3.95 -16.73
CA GLN A 148 -2.95 -2.84 -17.28
C GLN A 148 -2.21 -1.50 -17.25
N SER A 149 -0.99 -1.47 -16.70
CA SER A 149 -0.20 -0.24 -16.62
C SER A 149 0.24 0.26 -18.01
N HIS A 150 0.50 1.56 -18.10
CA HIS A 150 0.99 2.18 -19.31
C HIS A 150 2.05 3.24 -19.02
N VAL A 151 2.88 3.53 -20.02
CA VAL A 151 4.01 4.46 -19.88
C VAL A 151 3.52 5.90 -19.95
N VAL A 152 3.98 6.73 -19.02
CA VAL A 152 3.78 8.18 -19.00
C VAL A 152 5.13 8.88 -19.16
N SER A 153 5.16 10.04 -19.83
CA SER A 153 6.41 10.80 -20.02
C SER A 153 6.78 11.66 -18.83
N ALA A 154 5.77 12.13 -18.08
CA ALA A 154 5.96 13.03 -16.96
C ALA A 154 4.74 12.98 -16.05
N VAL A 155 4.99 13.30 -14.78
CA VAL A 155 3.99 13.69 -13.79
C VAL A 155 4.19 15.16 -13.56
N VAL A 156 3.13 15.95 -13.65
CA VAL A 156 3.17 17.39 -13.34
C VAL A 156 2.14 17.70 -12.26
N ASP A 157 2.34 18.79 -11.51
CA ASP A 157 1.33 19.30 -10.59
C ASP A 157 0.22 20.06 -11.32
N ASP A 158 -0.73 20.60 -10.57
CA ASP A 158 -1.85 21.38 -11.10
C ASP A 158 -1.42 22.65 -11.86
N ASP A 159 -0.24 23.18 -11.55
CA ASP A 159 0.34 24.35 -12.23
C ASP A 159 1.12 23.96 -13.49
N GLY A 160 1.25 22.65 -13.75
CA GLY A 160 1.97 22.09 -14.90
C GLY A 160 3.47 21.95 -14.67
N GLU A 161 3.95 22.12 -13.44
CA GLU A 161 5.35 21.97 -13.08
C GLU A 161 5.70 20.48 -12.85
N PRO A 162 6.86 20.00 -13.34
CA PRO A 162 7.24 18.60 -13.18
C PRO A 162 7.40 18.18 -11.71
N ILE A 163 6.76 17.08 -11.35
CA ILE A 163 6.97 16.42 -10.05
C ILE A 163 8.18 15.48 -10.16
N GLU A 164 9.20 15.72 -9.33
CA GLU A 164 10.37 14.86 -9.28
C GLU A 164 10.04 13.49 -8.66
N MET A 165 10.05 12.46 -9.51
CA MET A 165 9.73 11.08 -9.14
C MET A 165 10.95 10.22 -8.77
N GLY A 166 12.16 10.78 -8.81
CA GLY A 166 13.40 10.01 -8.63
C GLY A 166 13.62 8.95 -9.73
N CYS A 167 13.04 9.15 -10.92
CA CYS A 167 13.07 8.19 -12.02
C CYS A 167 14.01 8.62 -13.17
N GLU A 168 15.19 9.13 -12.84
CA GLU A 168 16.16 9.65 -13.82
C GLU A 168 16.61 8.59 -14.83
N ILE A 169 16.73 7.34 -14.38
CA ILE A 169 17.22 6.21 -15.17
C ILE A 169 16.17 5.09 -15.14
N GLY A 170 15.01 5.34 -15.74
CA GLY A 170 13.89 4.40 -15.75
C GLY A 170 12.75 4.77 -16.70
N GLN A 171 11.59 4.16 -16.46
CA GLN A 171 10.32 4.45 -17.13
C GLN A 171 9.25 4.69 -16.08
N LEU A 172 8.44 5.73 -16.26
CA LEU A 172 7.28 5.99 -15.42
C LEU A 172 6.09 5.18 -15.92
N LEU A 173 5.45 4.44 -15.01
CA LEU A 173 4.29 3.59 -15.29
C LEU A 173 3.10 4.09 -14.49
N GLU A 174 2.03 4.47 -15.15
CA GLU A 174 0.74 4.70 -14.51
C GLU A 174 -0.02 3.40 -14.37
N LEU A 175 -0.57 3.14 -13.19
CA LEU A 175 -1.46 2.01 -12.91
C LEU A 175 -2.56 2.41 -11.94
N LYS A 176 -3.62 1.60 -11.91
CA LYS A 176 -4.70 1.73 -10.93
C LYS A 176 -4.68 0.55 -9.97
N PHE A 177 -4.57 0.81 -8.67
CA PHE A 177 -4.56 -0.22 -7.62
C PHE A 177 -5.52 0.16 -6.50
N ALA A 178 -6.32 -0.80 -6.03
CA ALA A 178 -7.32 -0.58 -4.97
C ALA A 178 -8.30 0.59 -5.21
N GLY A 179 -8.49 1.02 -6.45
CA GLY A 179 -9.35 2.16 -6.81
C GLY A 179 -8.62 3.49 -6.99
N GLU A 180 -7.33 3.56 -6.64
CA GLU A 180 -6.49 4.75 -6.70
C GLU A 180 -5.47 4.66 -7.84
N THR A 181 -5.06 5.82 -8.36
CA THR A 181 -4.04 5.91 -9.41
C THR A 181 -2.66 6.08 -8.77
N PHE A 182 -1.70 5.31 -9.25
CA PHE A 182 -0.30 5.40 -8.87
C PHE A 182 0.59 5.56 -10.10
N VAL A 183 1.65 6.34 -9.94
CA VAL A 183 2.77 6.37 -10.89
C VAL A 183 3.98 5.71 -10.25
N LEU A 184 4.50 4.68 -10.89
CA LEU A 184 5.67 3.94 -10.45
C LEU A 184 6.88 4.25 -11.32
N CYS A 185 8.07 4.30 -10.71
CA CYS A 185 9.32 4.22 -11.44
C CYS A 185 9.74 2.76 -11.60
N LYS A 186 9.82 2.33 -12.86
CA LYS A 186 10.45 1.07 -13.27
C LYS A 186 11.89 1.33 -13.70
N SER A 187 12.85 0.69 -13.04
CA SER A 187 14.27 0.76 -13.41
C SER A 187 14.57 0.04 -14.74
N ARG A 188 15.80 0.21 -15.24
CA ARG A 188 16.32 -0.56 -16.38
C ARG A 188 16.38 -2.06 -16.12
N ASP A 189 16.61 -2.45 -14.86
CA ASP A 189 16.67 -3.84 -14.43
C ASP A 189 15.27 -4.45 -14.20
N ASN A 190 14.22 -3.71 -14.55
CA ASN A 190 12.82 -4.09 -14.37
C ASN A 190 12.45 -4.28 -12.89
N THR A 191 13.00 -3.46 -12.00
CA THR A 191 12.59 -3.38 -10.59
C THR A 191 11.75 -2.12 -10.37
N MET A 192 10.80 -2.18 -9.45
CA MET A 192 10.10 -0.99 -8.96
C MET A 192 11.01 -0.29 -7.96
N THR A 193 11.11 1.04 -8.00
CA THR A 193 11.98 1.77 -7.06
C THR A 193 11.24 2.85 -6.30
N HIS A 194 10.31 3.54 -6.95
CA HIS A 194 9.54 4.64 -6.39
C HIS A 194 8.09 4.54 -6.83
N GLY A 195 7.18 5.05 -6.01
CA GLY A 195 5.77 5.19 -6.31
C GLY A 195 5.20 6.48 -5.74
N LEU A 196 4.29 7.09 -6.49
CA LEU A 196 3.54 8.28 -6.11
C LEU A 196 2.05 8.00 -6.31
N GLY A 197 1.26 8.28 -5.28
CA GLY A 197 -0.19 8.45 -5.38
C GLY A 197 -0.60 9.74 -4.68
N ASP A 198 -1.90 10.00 -4.64
CA ASP A 198 -2.45 11.26 -4.10
C ASP A 198 -2.30 11.38 -2.57
N ASP A 199 -2.24 10.23 -1.88
CA ASP A 199 -2.29 10.14 -0.42
C ASP A 199 -0.96 9.68 0.20
N LEU A 200 -0.09 9.03 -0.58
CA LEU A 200 1.21 8.52 -0.15
C LEU A 200 2.23 8.46 -1.28
N THR A 201 3.50 8.51 -0.92
CA THR A 201 4.63 8.07 -1.76
C THR A 201 5.29 6.86 -1.14
N PHE A 202 6.05 6.12 -1.94
CA PHE A 202 6.82 5.01 -1.42
C PHE A 202 8.08 4.73 -2.23
N THR A 203 9.03 4.06 -1.59
CA THR A 203 10.20 3.46 -2.23
C THR A 203 10.22 1.96 -2.02
N VAL A 204 10.84 1.23 -2.95
CA VAL A 204 10.93 -0.23 -2.92
C VAL A 204 12.38 -0.67 -3.01
N GLU A 205 12.81 -1.47 -2.04
CA GLU A 205 14.11 -2.12 -1.99
C GLU A 205 13.90 -3.64 -2.11
N TYR A 206 14.64 -4.29 -3.02
CA TYR A 206 14.60 -5.74 -3.20
C TYR A 206 15.67 -6.37 -2.31
N ILE A 207 15.25 -7.12 -1.30
CA ILE A 207 16.12 -7.78 -0.34
C ILE A 207 16.48 -9.18 -0.85
N SER A 208 17.77 -9.43 -1.02
CA SER A 208 18.30 -10.75 -1.38
C SER A 208 18.65 -11.61 -0.15
N ASP A 209 19.09 -10.98 0.94
CA ASP A 209 19.46 -11.67 2.19
C ASP A 209 18.23 -11.78 3.13
N PRO A 210 17.63 -12.97 3.29
CA PRO A 210 16.44 -13.15 4.12
C PRO A 210 16.67 -12.81 5.60
N THR A 211 17.92 -12.78 6.08
CA THR A 211 18.22 -12.42 7.49
C THR A 211 17.95 -10.95 7.80
N GLN A 212 17.73 -10.12 6.78
CA GLN A 212 17.35 -8.71 6.92
C GLN A 212 15.83 -8.51 7.08
N VAL A 213 15.05 -9.59 6.96
CA VAL A 213 13.59 -9.57 7.07
C VAL A 213 13.21 -9.92 8.52
N PRO A 214 12.37 -9.10 9.19
CA PRO A 214 11.86 -9.45 10.50
C PRO A 214 11.02 -10.73 10.46
N ASP A 215 11.02 -11.50 11.54
CA ASP A 215 10.16 -12.67 11.67
C ASP A 215 8.68 -12.27 11.56
N ILE A 216 7.97 -12.89 10.61
CA ILE A 216 6.54 -12.69 10.42
C ILE A 216 5.80 -13.72 11.26
N VAL A 217 5.31 -13.28 12.42
CA VAL A 217 4.64 -14.16 13.39
C VAL A 217 3.26 -13.63 13.73
N ALA A 218 2.28 -14.53 13.76
CA ALA A 218 0.94 -14.21 14.24
C ALA A 218 0.95 -13.96 15.77
N PRO A 219 0.08 -13.09 16.30
CA PRO A 219 -0.14 -12.98 17.74
C PRO A 219 -0.57 -14.31 18.36
N THR A 220 -0.07 -14.60 19.57
CA THR A 220 -0.39 -15.85 20.26
C THR A 220 -1.87 -15.96 20.63
N ASN A 221 -2.43 -17.17 20.55
CA ASN A 221 -3.82 -17.50 20.89
C ASN A 221 -4.90 -16.73 20.10
N LEU A 222 -4.57 -16.23 18.90
CA LEU A 222 -5.52 -15.59 18.00
C LEU A 222 -5.49 -16.29 16.64
N GLU A 223 -6.66 -16.77 16.20
CA GLU A 223 -6.82 -17.40 14.89
C GLU A 223 -7.79 -16.58 14.04
N CYS A 224 -7.27 -15.98 12.97
CA CYS A 224 -8.04 -15.09 12.09
C CYS A 224 -8.53 -15.79 10.84
N PRO A 225 -9.69 -15.41 10.28
CA PRO A 225 -10.17 -15.99 9.04
C PRO A 225 -9.19 -15.70 7.88
N VAL A 226 -9.22 -16.62 6.90
CA VAL A 226 -8.66 -16.42 5.56
C VAL A 226 -9.68 -15.68 4.70
#